data_AF-A0A0D6NKM4-F1
#
_entry.id   AF-A0A0D6NKM4-F1
#
_cell.length_a   1.000
_cell.length_b   1.000
_cell.length_c   1.000
_cell.angle_alpha   90.00
_cell.angle_beta   90.00
_cell.angle_gamma   90.00
#
_symmetry.space_group_name_H-M   'P 1'
#
loop_
_entity.id
_entity.type
_entity.pdbx_description
1 polymer ?
#
loop_
_entity_poly.entity_id
_entity_poly.type
_entity_poly.pdbx_seq_one_letter_code
_entity_poly.pdbx_strand_id
1 'polypeptide(L)'
;MARKISKPNKQISVSAIVLGLLLTACTQAQPPVAAEQGAIHIPVQHAEPIHMQQAVYHCTGSASLLAHIGLETTQVRYINAGAISLVVLPVDGQTQVFSNVIAASGAKYVAGEFVWWTKGSTAFFSSALLNNAGTLTCQETKPDTTHP
;
A
#
# COMPACT_ATOMS: atom_id res chain seq x y z
N MET A 1 11.77 -2.58 -76.75
CA MET A 1 12.29 -1.20 -76.77
C MET A 1 11.28 -0.26 -76.12
N ALA A 2 11.79 0.72 -75.34
CA ALA A 2 11.15 1.97 -74.86
C ALA A 2 9.86 1.88 -73.99
N ARG A 3 9.93 2.13 -72.67
CA ARG A 3 9.83 3.45 -71.97
C ARG A 3 8.50 4.20 -72.20
N LYS A 4 7.71 4.42 -71.13
CA LYS A 4 7.58 5.73 -70.45
C LYS A 4 6.62 5.71 -69.25
N ILE A 5 7.00 6.54 -68.29
CA ILE A 5 6.39 6.89 -67.00
C ILE A 5 5.30 7.96 -67.22
N SER A 6 4.20 7.96 -66.45
CA SER A 6 3.58 9.17 -65.86
C SER A 6 2.37 8.84 -64.97
N LYS A 7 2.40 9.27 -63.69
CA LYS A 7 1.21 9.63 -62.87
C LYS A 7 0.62 10.97 -63.41
N PRO A 8 -0.46 11.63 -62.90
CA PRO A 8 -1.26 11.38 -61.68
C PRO A 8 -2.80 11.65 -61.80
N ASN A 9 -3.47 11.57 -60.64
CA ASN A 9 -4.60 12.42 -60.21
C ASN A 9 -5.99 12.19 -60.85
N LYS A 10 -6.93 11.62 -60.05
CA LYS A 10 -8.36 11.79 -60.30
C LYS A 10 -9.14 12.02 -59.00
N GLN A 11 -9.28 13.31 -58.76
CA GLN A 11 -10.39 14.08 -58.21
C GLN A 11 -11.70 13.34 -57.87
N ILE A 12 -12.16 13.71 -56.68
CA ILE A 12 -13.40 13.46 -55.92
C ILE A 12 -14.69 13.83 -56.67
N SER A 13 -15.73 12.98 -56.60
CA SER A 13 -17.17 13.28 -56.78
C SER A 13 -17.96 11.96 -56.89
N VAL A 14 -19.16 11.68 -56.36
CA VAL A 14 -20.23 12.42 -55.64
C VAL A 14 -21.09 11.34 -54.92
N SER A 15 -21.89 11.79 -53.95
CA SER A 15 -23.32 11.44 -53.78
C SER A 15 -23.78 10.34 -52.80
N ALA A 16 -24.64 10.83 -51.90
CA ALA A 16 -25.96 10.31 -51.50
C ALA A 16 -26.07 9.29 -50.35
N ILE A 17 -26.24 9.85 -49.14
CA ILE A 17 -27.38 9.67 -48.23
C ILE A 17 -28.05 8.28 -48.23
N VAL A 18 -27.83 7.50 -47.17
CA VAL A 18 -28.86 6.64 -46.58
C VAL A 18 -28.94 6.89 -45.07
N LEU A 19 -30.15 7.23 -44.65
CA LEU A 19 -30.62 7.53 -43.30
C LEU A 19 -30.59 6.25 -42.44
N GLY A 20 -29.63 6.18 -41.52
CA GLY A 20 -29.61 5.20 -40.43
C GLY A 20 -29.23 5.91 -39.14
N LEU A 21 -30.21 6.23 -38.30
CA LEU A 21 -29.96 6.67 -36.92
C LEU A 21 -29.34 5.49 -36.15
N LEU A 22 -28.02 5.38 -36.21
CA LEU A 22 -27.24 4.62 -35.26
C LEU A 22 -27.30 5.37 -33.93
N LEU A 23 -28.09 4.86 -32.99
CA LEU A 23 -28.01 5.20 -31.57
C LEU A 23 -26.58 4.89 -31.11
N THR A 24 -25.70 5.89 -31.16
CA THR A 24 -24.42 5.87 -30.47
C THR A 24 -24.72 5.77 -28.99
N ALA A 25 -24.75 4.54 -28.47
CA ALA A 25 -24.69 4.31 -27.05
C ALA A 25 -23.35 4.90 -26.58
N CYS A 26 -23.40 6.08 -25.96
CA CYS A 26 -22.27 6.59 -25.21
C CYS A 26 -22.04 5.60 -24.07
N THR A 27 -21.13 4.64 -24.25
CA THR A 27 -20.58 3.84 -23.17
C THR A 27 -19.84 4.80 -22.26
N GLN A 28 -20.53 5.33 -21.26
CA GLN A 28 -19.92 6.16 -20.25
C GLN A 28 -18.99 5.24 -19.45
N ALA A 29 -17.69 5.33 -19.72
CA ALA A 29 -16.68 4.73 -18.87
C ALA A 29 -16.78 5.44 -17.51
N GLN A 30 -17.54 4.87 -16.58
CA GLN A 30 -17.51 5.32 -15.21
C GLN A 30 -16.06 5.17 -14.72
N PRO A 31 -15.44 6.26 -14.23
CA PRO A 31 -14.13 6.14 -13.62
C PRO A 31 -14.21 5.12 -12.48
N PRO A 32 -13.15 4.33 -12.24
CA PRO A 32 -13.14 3.41 -11.11
C PRO A 32 -13.49 4.20 -9.86
N VAL A 33 -14.52 3.76 -9.15
CA VAL A 33 -14.91 4.33 -7.86
C VAL A 33 -13.70 4.14 -6.95
N ALA A 34 -12.94 5.20 -6.71
CA ALA A 34 -11.85 5.18 -5.77
C ALA A 34 -12.45 4.81 -4.41
N ALA A 35 -11.91 3.78 -3.74
CA ALA A 35 -12.29 3.46 -2.38
C ALA A 35 -12.18 4.75 -1.54
N GLU A 36 -13.22 5.08 -0.77
CA GLU A 36 -13.25 6.28 0.07
C GLU A 36 -12.16 6.14 1.14
N GLN A 37 -11.04 6.84 0.94
CA GLN A 37 -9.89 6.80 1.83
C GLN A 37 -10.11 7.84 2.94
N GLY A 38 -10.40 7.36 4.16
CA GLY A 38 -10.42 8.22 5.36
C GLY A 38 -9.01 8.62 5.79
N ALA A 39 -8.88 9.80 6.40
CA ALA A 39 -7.61 10.30 6.94
C ALA A 39 -7.75 10.69 8.42
N ILE A 40 -6.75 10.34 9.23
CA ILE A 40 -6.61 10.81 10.62
C ILE A 40 -5.54 11.90 10.63
N HIS A 41 -5.90 13.10 11.07
CA HIS A 41 -4.98 14.22 11.22
C HIS A 41 -4.65 14.42 12.70
N ILE A 42 -3.36 14.37 13.04
CA ILE A 42 -2.87 14.65 14.40
C ILE A 42 -2.05 15.94 14.33
N PRO A 43 -2.59 17.08 14.80
CA PRO A 43 -1.82 18.32 14.84
C PRO A 43 -0.72 18.19 15.90
N VAL A 44 0.53 18.42 15.50
CA VAL A 44 1.68 18.49 16.41
C VAL A 44 1.95 19.93 16.79
N GLN A 45 2.17 20.17 18.09
CA GLN A 45 2.56 21.50 18.56
C GLN A 45 4.05 21.69 18.30
N HIS A 46 4.42 22.82 17.71
CA HIS A 46 5.77 23.15 17.21
C HIS A 46 6.14 22.43 15.91
N ALA A 47 6.95 23.09 15.07
CA ALA A 47 7.36 22.60 13.75
C ALA A 47 8.45 21.54 13.86
N GLU A 48 8.15 20.42 14.50
CA GLU A 48 9.05 19.27 14.55
C GLU A 48 8.95 18.51 13.22
N PRO A 49 10.07 18.17 12.56
CA PRO A 49 10.05 17.37 11.35
C PRO A 49 9.36 16.03 11.59
N ILE A 50 8.35 15.72 10.77
CA ILE A 50 7.70 14.41 10.79
C ILE A 50 8.50 13.47 9.89
N HIS A 51 9.11 12.44 10.49
CA HIS A 51 9.80 11.40 9.74
C HIS A 51 8.88 10.18 9.58
N MET A 52 8.48 9.91 8.34
CA MET A 52 7.72 8.70 7.99
C MET A 52 8.63 7.72 7.25
N GLN A 53 8.67 6.49 7.73
CA GLN A 53 9.39 5.41 7.09
C GLN A 53 8.46 4.23 6.87
N GLN A 54 8.49 3.67 5.67
CA GLN A 54 7.77 2.45 5.35
C GLN A 54 8.76 1.29 5.29
N ALA A 55 8.40 0.18 5.92
CA ALA A 55 9.13 -1.07 5.86
C ALA A 55 8.19 -2.20 5.47
N VAL A 56 8.74 -3.22 4.82
CA VAL A 56 8.00 -4.43 4.46
C VAL A 56 8.64 -5.59 5.22
N TYR A 57 7.82 -6.41 5.86
CA TYR A 57 8.28 -7.54 6.65
C TYR A 57 7.71 -8.83 6.11
N HIS A 58 8.53 -9.89 6.10
CA HIS A 58 8.08 -11.27 5.92
C HIS A 58 8.01 -11.96 7.29
N CYS A 59 6.81 -12.38 7.68
CA CYS A 59 6.44 -12.93 8.98
C CYS A 59 6.24 -14.43 8.92
N THR A 60 6.81 -15.12 9.92
CA THR A 60 6.70 -16.57 10.10
C THR A 60 6.37 -16.90 11.55
N GLY A 61 5.79 -18.06 11.81
CA GLY A 61 5.48 -18.54 13.16
C GLY A 61 4.05 -19.02 13.29
N SER A 62 3.39 -18.60 14.36
CA SER A 62 2.04 -19.06 14.72
C SER A 62 0.98 -18.72 13.67
N ALA A 63 0.25 -19.72 13.22
CA ALA A 63 -0.84 -19.55 12.26
C ALA A 63 -1.97 -18.66 12.80
N SER A 64 -2.29 -18.75 14.10
CA SER A 64 -3.33 -17.91 14.71
C SER A 64 -2.93 -16.44 14.73
N LEU A 65 -1.65 -16.14 14.97
CA LEU A 65 -1.15 -14.77 14.91
C LEU A 65 -1.02 -14.26 13.47
N LEU A 66 -0.63 -15.12 12.51
CA LEU A 66 -0.59 -14.76 11.10
C LEU A 66 -1.98 -14.36 10.58
N ALA A 67 -3.04 -15.04 11.04
CA ALA A 67 -4.41 -14.70 10.68
C ALA A 67 -4.79 -13.26 11.08
N HIS A 68 -4.26 -12.76 12.19
CA HIS A 68 -4.49 -11.38 12.62
C HIS A 68 -3.82 -10.36 11.69
N ILE A 69 -2.61 -10.61 11.18
CA ILE A 69 -1.94 -9.66 10.27
C ILE A 69 -2.39 -9.83 8.81
N GLY A 70 -3.09 -10.94 8.51
CA GLY A 70 -3.76 -11.23 7.25
C GLY A 70 -2.87 -11.71 6.10
N LEU A 71 -1.54 -11.54 6.19
CA LEU A 71 -0.57 -11.87 5.14
C LEU A 71 0.77 -12.28 5.76
N GLU A 72 1.52 -13.15 5.10
CA GLU A 72 2.91 -13.41 5.50
C GLU A 72 3.79 -12.18 5.24
N THR A 73 3.47 -11.36 4.24
CA THR A 73 4.18 -10.11 3.97
C THR A 73 3.31 -8.93 4.38
N THR A 74 3.76 -8.14 5.35
CA THR A 74 3.02 -6.98 5.87
C THR A 74 3.80 -5.69 5.70
N GLN A 75 3.11 -4.64 5.30
CA GLN A 75 3.66 -3.29 5.21
C GLN A 75 3.41 -2.56 6.53
N VAL A 76 4.48 -1.98 7.06
CA VAL A 76 4.49 -1.31 8.35
C VAL A 76 5.00 0.11 8.15
N ARG A 77 4.28 1.09 8.69
CA ARG A 77 4.69 2.50 8.61
C ARG A 77 5.07 3.02 9.99
N TYR A 78 6.32 3.46 10.13
CA TYR A 78 6.84 4.14 11.31
C TYR A 78 6.68 5.64 11.14
N ILE A 79 6.16 6.31 12.17
CA ILE A 79 5.96 7.76 12.18
C ILE A 79 6.61 8.31 13.45
N ASN A 80 7.59 9.19 13.30
CA ASN A 80 8.27 9.85 14.42
C ASN A 80 8.13 11.37 14.29
N ALA A 81 7.79 12.03 15.40
CA ALA A 81 7.69 13.48 15.51
C ALA A 81 7.97 13.91 16.96
N GLY A 82 9.21 14.32 17.25
CA GLY A 82 9.63 14.66 18.61
C GLY A 82 9.52 13.45 19.55
N ALA A 83 8.70 13.56 20.59
CA ALA A 83 8.43 12.47 21.54
C ALA A 83 7.41 11.44 21.02
N ILE A 84 6.75 11.70 19.89
CA ILE A 84 5.78 10.78 19.28
C ILE A 84 6.55 9.74 18.46
N SER A 85 6.32 8.47 18.75
CA SER A 85 6.78 7.35 17.92
C SER A 85 5.64 6.35 17.76
N LEU A 86 5.14 6.22 16.54
CA LEU A 86 3.98 5.40 16.19
C LEU A 86 4.34 4.37 15.14
N VAL A 87 3.59 3.26 15.16
CA VAL A 87 3.58 2.28 14.08
C VAL A 87 2.16 2.11 13.57
N VAL A 88 2.00 2.12 12.26
CA VAL A 88 0.74 1.81 11.60
C VAL A 88 0.91 0.48 10.89
N LEU A 89 0.10 -0.52 11.25
CA LEU A 89 0.06 -1.82 10.61
C LEU A 89 -1.39 -2.36 10.54
N PRO A 90 -1.72 -3.17 9.51
CA PRO A 90 -3.00 -3.84 9.45
C PRO A 90 -3.07 -4.97 10.47
N VAL A 91 -4.17 -5.01 11.24
CA VAL A 91 -4.51 -6.12 12.15
C VAL A 91 -6.01 -6.33 12.09
N ASP A 92 -6.44 -7.57 11.90
CA ASP A 92 -7.83 -8.00 11.72
C ASP A 92 -8.56 -7.24 10.60
N GLY A 93 -7.84 -6.98 9.51
CA GLY A 93 -8.34 -6.21 8.37
C GLY A 93 -8.57 -4.72 8.65
N GLN A 94 -8.18 -4.23 9.83
CA GLN A 94 -8.31 -2.83 10.23
C GLN A 94 -6.94 -2.16 10.32
N THR A 95 -6.87 -0.87 10.00
CA THR A 95 -5.68 -0.07 10.26
C THR A 95 -5.56 0.18 11.76
N GLN A 96 -4.51 -0.35 12.39
CA GLN A 96 -4.23 -0.09 13.79
C GLN A 96 -3.01 0.83 13.95
N VAL A 97 -3.08 1.72 14.95
CA VAL A 97 -2.01 2.65 15.32
C VAL A 97 -1.46 2.25 16.68
N PHE A 98 -0.21 1.81 16.70
CA PHE A 98 0.50 1.38 17.88
C PHE A 98 1.38 2.52 18.39
N SER A 99 1.36 2.74 19.71
CA SER A 99 2.21 3.74 20.37
C SER A 99 3.45 3.10 20.94
N ASN A 100 4.60 3.76 20.81
CA ASN A 100 5.83 3.31 21.48
C ASN A 100 5.66 3.32 23.00
N VAL A 101 6.24 2.32 23.67
CA VAL A 101 6.25 2.17 25.12
C VAL A 101 7.65 1.77 25.60
N ILE A 102 7.89 1.94 26.91
CA ILE A 102 9.15 1.56 27.55
C ILE A 102 9.42 0.07 27.35
N ALA A 103 10.65 -0.26 26.95
CA ALA A 103 11.15 -1.62 26.81
C ALA A 103 12.61 -1.70 27.22
N ALA A 104 13.06 -2.88 27.65
CA ALA A 104 14.45 -3.09 28.06
C ALA A 104 15.44 -3.00 26.88
N SER A 105 15.02 -3.37 25.67
CA SER A 105 15.83 -3.25 24.45
C SER A 105 14.93 -3.13 23.23
N GLY A 106 15.41 -2.49 22.17
CA GLY A 106 14.63 -2.31 20.94
C GLY A 106 13.46 -1.35 21.13
N ALA A 107 12.57 -1.29 20.13
CA ALA A 107 11.41 -0.40 20.16
C ALA A 107 10.11 -1.22 20.23
N LYS A 108 9.40 -1.12 21.35
CA LYS A 108 8.13 -1.83 21.58
C LYS A 108 6.97 -0.88 21.35
N TYR A 109 5.97 -1.34 20.61
CA TYR A 109 4.77 -0.60 20.28
C TYR A 109 3.54 -1.43 20.66
N VAL A 110 2.49 -0.79 21.18
CA VAL A 110 1.28 -1.47 21.66
C VAL A 110 0.01 -0.80 21.10
N ALA A 111 -0.94 -1.62 20.67
CA ALA A 111 -2.31 -1.22 20.33
C ALA A 111 -3.28 -2.30 20.84
N GLY A 112 -4.16 -1.93 21.78
CA GLY A 112 -5.04 -2.89 22.44
C GLY A 112 -4.23 -4.03 23.08
N GLU A 113 -4.52 -5.27 22.67
CA GLU A 113 -3.80 -6.46 23.11
C GLU A 113 -2.53 -6.77 22.32
N PHE A 114 -2.34 -6.13 21.17
CA PHE A 114 -1.28 -6.48 20.25
C PHE A 114 0.02 -5.74 20.58
N VAL A 115 1.13 -6.45 20.42
CA VAL A 115 2.48 -5.94 20.61
C VAL A 115 3.23 -6.08 19.30
N TRP A 116 3.83 -4.99 18.84
CA TRP A 116 4.83 -4.97 17.78
C TRP A 116 6.18 -4.55 18.38
N TRP A 117 7.16 -5.45 18.41
CA TRP A 117 8.45 -5.19 19.05
C TRP A 117 9.61 -5.39 18.09
N THR A 118 10.35 -4.31 17.78
CA THR A 118 11.47 -4.35 16.84
C THR A 118 12.82 -4.42 17.54
N LYS A 119 13.75 -5.14 16.94
CA LYS A 119 15.16 -5.22 17.33
C LYS A 119 16.02 -5.38 16.08
N GLY A 120 16.66 -4.29 15.65
CA GLY A 120 17.34 -4.24 14.36
C GLY A 120 16.35 -4.42 13.22
N SER A 121 16.67 -5.27 12.25
CA SER A 121 15.79 -5.60 11.10
C SER A 121 14.75 -6.67 11.38
N THR A 122 14.64 -7.14 12.63
CA THR A 122 13.66 -8.14 13.04
C THR A 122 12.57 -7.49 13.89
N ALA A 123 11.33 -7.89 13.67
CA ALA A 123 10.18 -7.52 14.47
C ALA A 123 9.49 -8.77 15.01
N PHE A 124 8.83 -8.60 16.16
CA PHE A 124 8.07 -9.62 16.85
C PHE A 124 6.64 -9.14 17.01
N PHE A 125 5.68 -9.95 16.58
CA PHE A 125 4.25 -9.66 16.76
C PHE A 125 3.62 -10.69 17.70
N SER A 126 2.88 -10.21 18.70
CA SER A 126 2.18 -11.06 19.66
C SER A 126 0.88 -10.41 20.16
N SER A 127 0.02 -11.19 20.80
CA SER A 127 -1.15 -10.70 21.56
C SER A 127 -0.97 -11.06 23.04
N ALA A 128 -1.27 -10.12 23.92
CA ALA A 128 -1.26 -10.32 25.37
C ALA A 128 -2.42 -11.17 25.88
N LEU A 129 -3.48 -11.39 25.07
CA LEU A 129 -4.63 -12.22 25.46
C LEU A 129 -4.51 -13.67 24.97
N LEU A 130 -3.69 -13.92 23.95
CA LEU A 130 -3.52 -15.25 23.38
C LEU A 130 -2.47 -16.05 24.15
N ASN A 131 -2.91 -16.73 25.21
CA ASN A 131 -2.09 -17.68 25.94
C ASN A 131 -1.61 -18.81 25.00
N ASN A 132 -0.29 -19.08 25.00
CA ASN A 132 0.36 -20.12 24.18
C ASN A 132 0.29 -19.92 22.65
N ALA A 133 -0.14 -18.76 22.14
CA ALA A 133 -0.14 -18.51 20.70
C ALA A 133 1.24 -18.22 20.10
N GLY A 134 2.30 -18.26 20.91
CA GLY A 134 3.66 -17.96 20.47
C GLY A 134 3.83 -16.50 20.06
N THR A 135 4.77 -16.26 19.16
CA THR A 135 5.13 -14.94 18.64
C THR A 135 5.44 -15.09 17.16
N LEU A 136 4.99 -14.16 16.32
CA LEU A 136 5.50 -14.09 14.94
C LEU A 136 6.88 -13.48 14.94
N THR A 137 7.77 -14.06 14.14
CA THR A 137 9.05 -13.44 13.80
C THR A 137 8.96 -12.89 12.39
N CYS A 138 9.12 -11.57 12.29
CA CYS A 138 8.98 -10.80 11.06
C CYS A 138 10.34 -10.23 10.67
N GLN A 139 10.87 -10.60 9.51
CA GLN A 139 12.13 -10.08 9.00
C GLN A 139 11.89 -9.00 7.96
N GLU A 140 12.53 -7.85 8.13
CA GLU A 140 12.45 -6.75 7.18
C GLU A 140 13.04 -7.19 5.84
N THR A 141 12.25 -7.08 4.78
CA THR A 141 12.72 -7.26 3.42
C THR A 141 13.38 -5.96 2.99
N LYS A 142 14.68 -6.00 2.71
CA LYS A 142 15.33 -4.85 2.07
C LYS A 142 14.67 -4.60 0.72
N PRO A 143 14.37 -3.34 0.35
CA PRO A 143 14.06 -3.02 -1.04
C PRO A 143 15.20 -3.54 -1.92
N ASP A 144 14.88 -4.22 -3.01
CA ASP A 144 15.90 -4.62 -3.98
C ASP A 144 16.46 -3.34 -4.63
N THR A 145 17.64 -2.93 -4.19
CA THR A 145 18.36 -1.76 -4.75
C THR A 145 19.28 -2.15 -5.91
N THR A 146 19.07 -3.31 -6.56
CA THR A 146 19.99 -3.86 -7.58
C THR A 146 19.66 -3.45 -9.02
N HIS A 147 18.74 -2.51 -9.26
CA HIS A 147 18.61 -1.91 -10.60
C HIS A 147 18.33 -0.39 -10.57
N PRO A 148 19.23 0.43 -11.15
CA PRO A 148 18.99 1.85 -11.40
C PRO A 148 18.03 2.10 -12.57
#